data_AF-A0A0J7JUR4-F1
#
_entry.id   AF-A0A0J7JUR4-F1
#
_cell.length_a   1.000
_cell.length_b   1.000
_cell.length_c   1.000
_cell.angle_alpha   90.00
_cell.angle_beta   90.00
_cell.angle_gamma   90.00
#
_symmetry.space_group_name_H-M   'P 1'
#
loop_
_entity.id
_entity.type
_entity.pdbx_description
1 polymer ?
#
loop_
_entity_poly.entity_id
_entity_poly.type
_entity_poly.pdbx_seq_one_letter_code
_entity_poly.pdbx_strand_id
1 'polypeptide(L)'
;MVERKIGEKEEKWRQEKEEMRKRIEELEERMKDVATKGEGKEEEEKGKGMEERIKRIEMREERKEREERRRNIVIKGLRGGEKEVERRVGEILKELGIETEGKEKRYVGGRKEGEKGIAIIKLNSVEEKKEVMRKRRDLKDKEVRIDDDLTWKERMMRRNLEKIAWGERGRNKRVWVGYGKIQIDGKWWRWEEEEERLRDDEGKIWREQGEKREGEGNGKG
;
A
#
# COMPACT_ATOMS: atom_id res chain seq x y z
N MET A 1 18.46 -16.15 18.37
CA MET A 1 19.31 -14.93 18.34
C MET A 1 19.20 -14.14 17.01
N VAL A 2 18.86 -14.79 15.89
CA VAL A 2 18.73 -14.15 14.56
C VAL A 2 17.37 -13.46 14.35
N GLU A 3 16.33 -13.87 15.09
CA GLU A 3 14.94 -13.42 14.88
C GLU A 3 14.61 -12.09 15.58
N ARG A 4 15.24 -11.79 16.71
CA ARG A 4 15.29 -10.43 17.26
C ARG A 4 15.87 -9.47 16.22
N LYS A 5 16.97 -9.86 15.55
CA LYS A 5 17.69 -9.00 14.60
C LYS A 5 16.92 -8.62 13.34
N ILE A 6 15.87 -9.34 12.92
CA ILE A 6 15.11 -9.03 11.69
C ILE A 6 13.88 -8.17 12.01
N GLY A 7 13.11 -8.51 13.06
CA GLY A 7 12.00 -7.66 13.55
C GLY A 7 12.50 -6.33 14.13
N GLU A 8 13.61 -6.36 14.88
CA GLU A 8 14.29 -5.14 15.34
C GLU A 8 14.87 -4.36 14.16
N LYS A 9 15.25 -5.00 13.04
CA LYS A 9 15.71 -4.29 11.83
C LYS A 9 14.57 -3.61 11.09
N GLU A 10 13.42 -4.25 10.93
CA GLU A 10 12.24 -3.64 10.28
C GLU A 10 11.62 -2.55 11.17
N GLU A 11 11.64 -2.75 12.49
CA GLU A 11 11.20 -1.75 13.47
C GLU A 11 12.19 -0.59 13.59
N LYS A 12 13.50 -0.85 13.59
CA LYS A 12 14.52 0.20 13.43
C LYS A 12 14.37 0.91 12.11
N TRP A 13 14.14 0.20 11.01
CA TRP A 13 13.97 0.82 9.69
C TRP A 13 12.74 1.74 9.66
N ARG A 14 11.66 1.34 10.33
CA ARG A 14 10.46 2.18 10.54
C ARG A 14 10.76 3.39 11.43
N GLN A 15 11.46 3.20 12.54
CA GLN A 15 11.88 4.30 13.43
C GLN A 15 12.84 5.26 12.73
N GLU A 16 13.83 4.74 12.00
CA GLU A 16 14.80 5.50 11.20
C GLU A 16 14.08 6.23 10.06
N LYS A 17 13.09 5.63 9.41
CA LYS A 17 12.26 6.34 8.40
C LYS A 17 11.38 7.41 9.01
N GLU A 18 10.81 7.18 10.19
CA GLU A 18 9.98 8.17 10.89
C GLU A 18 10.82 9.32 11.45
N GLU A 19 12.00 9.03 12.01
CA GLU A 19 13.00 10.03 12.38
C GLU A 19 13.53 10.77 11.17
N MET A 20 13.79 10.09 10.05
CA MET A 20 14.21 10.73 8.80
C MET A 20 13.10 11.65 8.26
N ARG A 21 11.83 11.23 8.34
CA ARG A 21 10.69 12.06 7.97
C ARG A 21 10.55 13.29 8.88
N LYS A 22 10.68 13.12 10.19
CA LYS A 22 10.71 14.25 11.15
C LYS A 22 11.89 15.18 10.92
N ARG A 23 13.08 14.64 10.61
CA ARG A 23 14.25 15.45 10.25
C ARG A 23 14.06 16.21 8.94
N ILE A 24 13.36 15.61 7.97
CA ILE A 24 12.98 16.29 6.73
C ILE A 24 11.97 17.41 7.03
N GLU A 25 10.93 17.15 7.83
CA GLU A 25 9.97 18.18 8.26
C GLU A 25 10.67 19.31 9.04
N GLU A 26 11.58 19.00 9.97
CA GLU A 26 12.38 19.99 10.69
C GLU A 26 13.34 20.75 9.77
N LEU A 27 13.93 20.10 8.76
CA LEU A 27 14.75 20.75 7.74
C LEU A 27 13.91 21.66 6.86
N GLU A 28 12.72 21.24 6.45
CA GLU A 28 11.77 22.05 5.67
C GLU A 28 11.29 23.27 6.46
N GLU A 29 11.04 23.11 7.76
CA GLU A 29 10.67 24.20 8.67
C GLU A 29 11.85 25.17 8.87
N ARG A 30 13.07 24.66 9.08
CA ARG A 30 14.29 25.47 9.12
C ARG A 30 14.59 26.16 7.78
N MET A 31 14.30 25.52 6.66
CA MET A 31 14.43 26.13 5.33
C MET A 31 13.41 27.26 5.12
N LYS A 32 12.20 27.16 5.70
CA LYS A 32 11.25 28.28 5.75
C LYS A 32 11.78 29.44 6.60
N ASP A 33 12.46 29.15 7.71
CA ASP A 33 13.11 30.16 8.57
C ASP A 33 14.36 30.79 7.94
N VAL A 34 15.08 30.06 7.06
CA VAL A 34 16.21 30.59 6.29
C VAL A 34 15.71 31.39 5.07
N ALA A 35 14.63 30.95 4.41
CA ALA A 35 13.99 31.67 3.30
C ALA A 35 13.46 33.05 3.71
N THR A 36 13.08 33.23 4.98
CA THR A 36 12.69 34.55 5.55
C THR A 36 13.88 35.48 5.81
N LYS A 37 15.13 34.98 5.81
CA LYS A 37 16.36 35.76 5.95
C LYS A 37 17.16 35.83 4.64
N GLY A 38 16.54 36.32 3.57
CA GLY A 38 17.24 37.06 2.50
C GLY A 38 18.36 36.40 1.67
N GLU A 39 18.77 35.15 1.93
CA GLU A 39 19.77 34.40 1.15
C GLU A 39 19.14 33.22 0.38
N GLY A 40 17.81 33.17 0.33
CA GLY A 40 17.06 31.94 0.10
C GLY A 40 16.88 31.44 -1.34
N LYS A 41 17.06 32.23 -2.40
CA LYS A 41 16.64 31.78 -3.75
C LYS A 41 17.47 30.63 -4.33
N GLU A 42 18.78 30.66 -4.15
CA GLU A 42 19.68 29.65 -4.72
C GLU A 42 19.68 28.34 -3.89
N GLU A 43 19.53 28.44 -2.57
CA GLU A 43 19.35 27.29 -1.68
C GLU A 43 17.96 26.66 -1.80
N GLU A 44 16.91 27.46 -2.03
CA GLU A 44 15.54 26.98 -2.27
C GLU A 44 15.43 26.27 -3.62
N GLU A 45 16.08 26.74 -4.69
CA GLU A 45 16.17 26.02 -5.97
C GLU A 45 16.97 24.71 -5.85
N LYS A 46 18.11 24.73 -5.14
CA LYS A 46 18.89 23.50 -4.86
C LYS A 46 18.09 22.51 -4.00
N GLY A 47 17.32 23.00 -3.03
CA GLY A 47 16.40 22.23 -2.19
C GLY A 47 15.29 21.58 -3.00
N LYS A 48 14.59 22.34 -3.84
CA LYS A 48 13.55 21.83 -4.77
C LYS A 48 14.13 20.78 -5.72
N GLY A 49 15.31 21.03 -6.28
CA GLY A 49 15.99 20.06 -7.14
C GLY A 49 16.39 18.77 -6.41
N MET A 50 16.75 18.86 -5.12
CA MET A 50 17.05 17.69 -4.29
C MET A 50 15.79 16.93 -3.90
N GLU A 51 14.71 17.62 -3.55
CA GLU A 51 13.39 17.04 -3.24
C GLU A 51 12.84 16.24 -4.43
N GLU A 52 12.87 16.81 -5.64
CA GLU A 52 12.47 16.08 -6.86
C GLU A 52 13.33 14.84 -7.12
N ARG A 53 14.64 14.92 -6.87
CA ARG A 53 15.53 13.76 -7.02
C ARG A 53 15.18 12.66 -6.03
N ILE A 54 14.89 13.01 -4.77
CA ILE A 54 14.44 12.06 -3.75
C ILE A 54 13.12 11.42 -4.16
N LYS A 55 12.11 12.22 -4.57
CA LYS A 55 10.82 11.71 -5.05
C LYS A 55 10.97 10.72 -6.21
N ARG A 56 11.80 11.05 -7.21
CA ARG A 56 12.10 10.15 -8.34
C ARG A 56 12.73 8.83 -7.89
N ILE A 57 13.63 8.85 -6.91
CA ILE A 57 14.24 7.65 -6.34
C ILE A 57 13.19 6.81 -5.61
N GLU A 58 12.37 7.43 -4.75
CA GLU A 58 11.31 6.73 -4.02
C GLU A 58 10.29 6.08 -4.96
N MET A 59 9.88 6.76 -6.03
CA MET A 59 9.00 6.20 -7.06
C MET A 59 9.63 5.02 -7.78
N ARG A 60 10.93 5.09 -8.08
CA ARG A 60 11.67 3.99 -8.73
C ARG A 60 11.75 2.78 -7.82
N GLU A 61 12.07 2.97 -6.55
CA GLU A 61 12.14 1.90 -5.56
C GLU A 61 10.75 1.26 -5.33
N GLU A 62 9.70 2.07 -5.19
CA GLU A 62 8.31 1.59 -5.10
C GLU A 62 7.93 0.75 -6.33
N ARG A 63 8.24 1.23 -7.54
CA ARG A 63 7.93 0.49 -8.78
C ARG A 63 8.67 -0.84 -8.83
N LYS A 64 9.93 -0.87 -8.40
CA LYS A 64 10.74 -2.09 -8.34
C LYS A 64 10.17 -3.08 -7.32
N GLU A 65 9.84 -2.62 -6.12
CA GLU A 65 9.23 -3.46 -5.08
C GLU A 65 7.88 -4.02 -5.56
N ARG A 66 7.06 -3.19 -6.21
CA ARG A 66 5.77 -3.61 -6.78
C ARG A 66 5.93 -4.69 -7.83
N GLU A 67 6.91 -4.54 -8.73
CA GLU A 67 7.24 -5.55 -9.75
C GLU A 67 7.69 -6.88 -9.11
N GLU A 68 8.54 -6.83 -8.07
CA GLU A 68 8.99 -8.01 -7.34
C GLU A 68 7.86 -8.75 -6.64
N ARG A 69 6.92 -8.00 -6.03
CA ARG A 69 5.74 -8.54 -5.34
C ARG A 69 4.58 -8.88 -6.26
N ARG A 70 4.63 -8.48 -7.54
CA ARG A 70 3.50 -8.59 -8.48
C ARG A 70 2.97 -10.01 -8.61
N ARG A 71 3.85 -11.02 -8.50
CA ARG A 71 3.53 -12.45 -8.57
C ARG A 71 3.24 -13.09 -7.20
N ASN A 72 3.39 -12.33 -6.12
CA ASN A 72 3.22 -12.86 -4.77
C ASN A 72 1.74 -12.86 -4.36
N ILE A 73 1.40 -13.85 -3.56
CA ILE A 73 0.14 -13.94 -2.81
C ILE A 73 0.44 -14.03 -1.32
N VAL A 74 -0.48 -13.54 -0.50
CA VAL A 74 -0.43 -13.63 0.96
C VAL A 74 -1.57 -14.51 1.44
N ILE A 75 -1.25 -15.62 2.09
CA ILE A 75 -2.21 -16.55 2.69
C ILE A 75 -2.23 -16.28 4.20
N LYS A 76 -3.38 -15.88 4.73
CA LYS A 76 -3.61 -15.54 6.14
C LYS A 76 -4.52 -16.57 6.80
N GLY A 77 -4.46 -16.66 8.13
CA GLY A 77 -5.35 -17.53 8.91
C GLY A 77 -4.84 -18.96 9.07
N LEU A 78 -3.55 -19.17 8.79
CA LEU A 78 -2.88 -20.46 8.96
C LEU A 78 -2.61 -20.68 10.45
N ARG A 79 -3.02 -21.80 11.02
CA ARG A 79 -2.79 -22.18 12.42
C ARG A 79 -1.90 -23.41 12.45
N GLY A 80 -1.16 -23.58 13.53
CA GLY A 80 -0.28 -24.73 13.74
C GLY A 80 1.19 -24.38 13.65
N GLY A 81 2.06 -25.34 13.97
CA GLY A 81 3.51 -25.17 13.85
C GLY A 81 3.98 -25.09 12.39
N GLU A 82 5.27 -24.77 12.19
CA GLU A 82 5.86 -24.57 10.86
C GLU A 82 5.55 -25.69 9.85
N LYS A 83 5.72 -26.96 10.25
CA LYS A 83 5.42 -28.13 9.40
C LYS A 83 3.93 -28.22 9.02
N GLU A 84 3.04 -27.85 9.94
CA GLU A 84 1.60 -27.88 9.69
C GLU A 84 1.18 -26.75 8.75
N VAL A 85 1.73 -25.56 8.96
CA VAL A 85 1.55 -24.40 8.08
C VAL A 85 2.03 -24.71 6.67
N GLU A 86 3.21 -25.33 6.52
CA GLU A 86 3.74 -25.73 5.21
C GLU A 86 2.83 -26.75 4.50
N ARG A 87 2.40 -27.80 5.22
CA ARG A 87 1.46 -28.79 4.68
C ARG A 87 0.17 -28.13 4.20
N ARG A 88 -0.40 -27.26 5.04
CA ARG A 88 -1.68 -26.57 4.78
C ARG A 88 -1.58 -25.62 3.59
N VAL A 89 -0.47 -24.90 3.44
CA VAL A 89 -0.19 -24.10 2.22
C VAL A 89 -0.16 -24.99 0.99
N GLY A 90 0.48 -26.15 1.06
CA GLY A 90 0.49 -27.13 -0.03
C GLY A 90 -0.90 -27.60 -0.43
N GLU A 91 -1.76 -27.89 0.55
CA GLU A 91 -3.15 -28.30 0.32
C GLU A 91 -3.99 -27.20 -0.33
N ILE A 92 -3.87 -25.96 0.17
CA ILE A 92 -4.56 -24.79 -0.39
C ILE A 92 -4.17 -24.57 -1.86
N LEU A 93 -2.87 -24.65 -2.18
CA LEU A 93 -2.41 -24.47 -3.56
C LEU A 93 -2.91 -25.60 -4.47
N LYS A 94 -2.86 -26.85 -4.00
CA LYS A 94 -3.41 -28.00 -4.76
C LYS A 94 -4.90 -27.88 -4.99
N GLU A 95 -5.67 -27.44 -3.99
CA GLU A 95 -7.12 -27.19 -4.11
C GLU A 95 -7.43 -26.16 -5.21
N LEU A 96 -6.57 -25.16 -5.37
CA LEU A 96 -6.69 -24.14 -6.41
C LEU A 96 -6.18 -24.60 -7.79
N GLY A 97 -5.64 -25.82 -7.88
CA GLY A 97 -5.04 -26.40 -9.09
C GLY A 97 -3.63 -25.88 -9.40
N ILE A 98 -2.90 -25.44 -8.38
CA ILE A 98 -1.58 -24.82 -8.50
C ILE A 98 -0.49 -25.81 -8.10
N GLU A 99 0.53 -25.93 -8.96
CA GLU A 99 1.73 -26.73 -8.67
C GLU A 99 2.51 -26.14 -7.49
N THR A 100 2.87 -26.95 -6.51
CA THR A 100 3.52 -26.46 -5.27
C THR A 100 5.05 -26.45 -5.33
N GLU A 101 5.63 -27.15 -6.30
CA GLU A 101 7.07 -27.34 -6.44
C GLU A 101 7.75 -26.09 -7.02
N GLY A 102 9.00 -25.83 -6.63
CA GLY A 102 9.81 -24.71 -7.13
C GLY A 102 9.38 -23.30 -6.67
N LYS A 103 8.29 -23.17 -5.90
CA LYS A 103 7.80 -21.87 -5.41
C LYS A 103 8.54 -21.43 -4.15
N GLU A 104 8.97 -20.17 -4.13
CA GLU A 104 9.56 -19.52 -2.95
C GLU A 104 8.46 -19.25 -1.92
N LYS A 105 8.68 -19.69 -0.67
CA LYS A 105 7.72 -19.57 0.44
C LYS A 105 8.39 -18.91 1.63
N ARG A 106 7.76 -17.87 2.16
CA ARG A 106 8.17 -17.21 3.40
C ARG A 106 7.02 -17.25 4.41
N TYR A 107 7.29 -17.76 5.60
CA TYR A 107 6.30 -17.85 6.68
C TYR A 107 6.57 -16.77 7.74
N VAL A 108 5.51 -16.13 8.21
CA VAL A 108 5.55 -15.02 9.17
C VAL A 108 4.51 -15.27 10.27
N GLY A 109 4.96 -15.30 11.53
CA GLY A 109 4.09 -15.54 12.70
C GLY A 109 3.64 -17.01 12.85
N GLY A 110 2.66 -17.27 13.72
CA GLY A 110 2.06 -18.60 13.90
C GLY A 110 2.95 -19.62 14.61
N ARG A 111 3.87 -19.17 15.47
CA ARG A 111 4.84 -20.07 16.13
C ARG A 111 4.41 -20.57 17.50
N LYS A 112 3.35 -19.98 18.05
CA LYS A 112 2.72 -20.44 19.28
C LYS A 112 1.37 -21.09 18.95
N GLU A 113 1.02 -22.07 19.76
CA GLU A 113 -0.27 -22.75 19.68
C GLU A 113 -1.41 -21.72 19.77
N GLY A 114 -2.30 -21.73 18.77
CA GLY A 114 -3.42 -20.78 18.66
C GLY A 114 -3.15 -19.49 17.88
N GLU A 115 -1.90 -19.15 17.55
CA GLU A 115 -1.60 -17.96 16.73
C GLU A 115 -1.87 -18.21 15.23
N LYS A 116 -2.44 -17.21 14.56
CA LYS A 116 -2.64 -17.22 13.11
C LYS A 116 -1.37 -16.72 12.41
N GLY A 117 -0.69 -17.61 11.71
CA GLY A 117 0.41 -17.32 10.80
C GLY A 117 -0.04 -16.81 9.43
N ILE A 118 0.94 -16.28 8.72
CA ILE A 118 0.85 -15.74 7.37
C ILE A 118 1.92 -16.41 6.50
N ALA A 119 1.56 -16.82 5.30
CA ALA A 119 2.52 -17.29 4.29
C ALA A 119 2.52 -16.34 3.09
N ILE A 120 3.71 -15.98 2.62
CA ILE A 120 3.91 -15.23 1.37
C ILE A 120 4.49 -16.23 0.36
N ILE A 121 3.80 -16.37 -0.76
CA ILE A 121 4.15 -17.34 -1.81
C ILE A 121 4.41 -16.58 -3.11
N LYS A 122 5.59 -16.77 -3.69
CA LYS A 122 5.93 -16.24 -5.01
C LYS A 122 5.53 -17.24 -6.08
N LEU A 123 4.57 -16.84 -6.90
CA LEU A 123 4.10 -17.66 -8.02
C LEU A 123 5.02 -17.51 -9.24
N ASN A 124 4.91 -18.45 -10.18
CA ASN A 124 5.75 -18.51 -11.37
C ASN A 124 5.39 -17.36 -12.33
N SER A 125 4.10 -17.04 -12.45
CA SER A 125 3.59 -16.01 -13.37
C SER A 125 2.48 -15.14 -12.76
N VAL A 126 2.22 -14.01 -13.40
CA VAL A 126 1.08 -13.13 -13.05
C VAL A 126 -0.24 -13.81 -13.40
N GLU A 127 -0.25 -14.66 -14.43
CA GLU A 127 -1.40 -15.44 -14.89
C GLU A 127 -1.82 -16.46 -13.84
N GLU A 128 -0.83 -17.18 -13.27
CA GLU A 128 -1.04 -18.09 -12.14
C GLU A 128 -1.62 -17.35 -10.92
N LYS A 129 -1.08 -16.15 -10.63
CA LYS A 129 -1.66 -15.27 -9.60
C LYS A 129 -3.10 -14.88 -9.90
N LYS A 130 -3.43 -14.48 -11.13
CA LYS A 130 -4.80 -14.11 -11.51
C LYS A 130 -5.75 -15.30 -11.32
N GLU A 131 -5.31 -16.51 -11.65
CA GLU A 131 -6.09 -17.74 -11.46
C GLU A 131 -6.37 -18.02 -9.97
N VAL A 132 -5.33 -17.97 -9.13
CA VAL A 132 -5.47 -18.06 -7.67
C VAL A 132 -6.47 -17.02 -7.16
N MET A 133 -6.31 -15.77 -7.59
CA MET A 133 -7.14 -14.67 -7.13
C MET A 133 -8.60 -14.81 -7.56
N ARG A 134 -8.90 -15.47 -8.69
CA ARG A 134 -10.27 -15.77 -9.12
C ARG A 134 -10.90 -16.87 -8.26
N LYS A 135 -10.17 -17.97 -8.04
CA LYS A 135 -10.66 -19.17 -7.34
C LYS A 135 -10.64 -19.05 -5.81
N ARG A 136 -9.95 -18.06 -5.23
CA ARG A 136 -9.78 -17.93 -3.76
C ARG A 136 -11.07 -17.90 -2.94
N ARG A 137 -12.21 -17.53 -3.54
CA ARG A 137 -13.51 -17.51 -2.85
C ARG A 137 -14.11 -18.91 -2.70
N ASP A 138 -13.66 -19.84 -3.54
CA ASP A 138 -14.15 -21.21 -3.62
C ASP A 138 -13.44 -22.14 -2.64
N LEU A 139 -12.43 -21.64 -1.91
CA LEU A 139 -11.74 -22.38 -0.86
C LEU A 139 -12.74 -22.93 0.16
N LYS A 140 -12.56 -24.21 0.52
CA LYS A 140 -13.36 -24.89 1.54
C LYS A 140 -13.15 -24.28 2.92
N ASP A 141 -11.90 -23.98 3.27
CA ASP A 141 -11.56 -23.37 4.56
C ASP A 141 -11.86 -21.86 4.55
N LYS A 142 -12.93 -21.46 5.24
CA LYS A 142 -13.38 -20.07 5.34
C LYS A 142 -12.57 -19.22 6.33
N GLU A 143 -11.73 -19.83 7.18
CA GLU A 143 -10.79 -19.07 8.01
C GLU A 143 -9.60 -18.54 7.21
N VAL A 144 -9.25 -19.22 6.11
CA VAL A 144 -8.15 -18.84 5.24
C VAL A 144 -8.56 -17.68 4.32
N ARG A 145 -7.67 -16.70 4.20
CA ARG A 145 -7.82 -15.61 3.24
C ARG A 145 -6.58 -15.52 2.37
N ILE A 146 -6.80 -15.36 1.07
CA ILE A 146 -5.74 -15.07 0.10
C ILE A 146 -5.89 -13.63 -0.36
N ASP A 147 -4.84 -12.85 -0.19
CA ASP A 147 -4.74 -11.43 -0.57
C ASP A 147 -3.53 -11.18 -1.47
N ASP A 148 -3.49 -10.02 -2.11
CA ASP A 148 -2.30 -9.50 -2.78
C ASP A 148 -1.20 -9.13 -1.77
N ASP A 149 0.06 -9.40 -2.11
CA ASP A 149 1.22 -8.87 -1.39
C ASP A 149 1.50 -7.43 -1.84
N LEU A 150 0.69 -6.50 -1.33
CA LEU A 150 0.83 -5.09 -1.67
C LEU A 150 2.06 -4.47 -1.00
N THR A 151 2.71 -3.53 -1.69
CA THR A 151 3.71 -2.61 -1.12
C THR A 151 3.08 -1.73 -0.05
N TRP A 152 3.90 -0.96 0.68
CA TRP A 152 3.38 0.00 1.64
C TRP A 152 2.50 1.08 0.99
N LYS A 153 2.94 1.67 -0.14
CA LYS A 153 2.14 2.70 -0.83
C LYS A 153 0.84 2.13 -1.41
N GLU A 154 0.87 0.91 -1.95
CA GLU A 154 -0.36 0.23 -2.41
C GLU A 154 -1.34 -0.02 -1.27
N ARG A 155 -0.85 -0.40 -0.07
CA ARG A 155 -1.71 -0.56 1.12
C ARG A 155 -2.32 0.76 1.58
N MET A 156 -1.54 1.84 1.58
CA MET A 156 -2.01 3.19 1.92
C MET A 156 -3.07 3.66 0.93
N MET A 157 -2.80 3.55 -0.37
CA MET A 157 -3.76 3.82 -1.44
C MET A 157 -5.05 3.03 -1.21
N ARG A 158 -4.97 1.71 -1.00
CA ARG A 158 -6.16 0.88 -0.75
C ARG A 158 -6.93 1.32 0.48
N ARG A 159 -6.26 1.60 1.60
CA ARG A 159 -6.90 2.09 2.83
C ARG A 159 -7.60 3.42 2.61
N ASN A 160 -7.00 4.33 1.85
CA ASN A 160 -7.61 5.63 1.52
C ASN A 160 -8.86 5.44 0.64
N LEU A 161 -8.79 4.60 -0.40
CA LEU A 161 -9.94 4.27 -1.23
C LEU A 161 -11.07 3.62 -0.41
N GLU A 162 -10.74 2.72 0.52
CA GLU A 162 -11.73 2.09 1.41
C GLU A 162 -12.37 3.10 2.37
N LYS A 163 -11.60 4.05 2.91
CA LYS A 163 -12.11 5.14 3.76
C LYS A 163 -13.09 6.03 2.99
N ILE A 164 -12.72 6.44 1.78
CA ILE A 164 -13.59 7.23 0.89
C ILE A 164 -14.87 6.45 0.56
N ALA A 165 -14.72 5.18 0.19
CA ALA A 165 -15.85 4.33 -0.14
C ALA A 165 -16.83 4.17 1.02
N TRP A 166 -16.32 4.03 2.24
CA TRP A 166 -17.15 3.94 3.43
C TRP A 166 -17.94 5.24 3.67
N GLY A 167 -17.28 6.40 3.59
CA GLY A 167 -17.94 7.70 3.73
C GLY A 167 -19.04 7.92 2.69
N GLU A 168 -18.76 7.62 1.42
CA GLU A 168 -19.72 7.81 0.32
C GLU A 168 -20.89 6.82 0.39
N ARG A 169 -20.65 5.57 0.81
CA ARG A 169 -21.73 4.59 1.07
C ARG A 169 -22.63 5.02 2.23
N GLY A 170 -22.04 5.59 3.29
CA GLY A 170 -22.80 6.19 4.40
C GLY A 170 -23.72 7.32 3.96
N ARG A 171 -23.40 7.96 2.82
CA ARG A 171 -24.22 8.99 2.15
C ARG A 171 -25.19 8.40 1.10
N ASN A 172 -25.47 7.09 1.16
CA ASN A 172 -26.33 6.35 0.22
C ASN A 172 -25.88 6.38 -1.26
N LYS A 173 -24.59 6.64 -1.54
CA LYS A 173 -24.07 6.61 -2.91
C LYS A 173 -23.69 5.19 -3.34
N ARG A 174 -23.77 4.94 -4.66
CA ARG A 174 -23.34 3.67 -5.27
C ARG A 174 -21.83 3.68 -5.47
N VAL A 175 -21.11 2.79 -4.78
CA VAL A 175 -19.63 2.80 -4.77
C VAL A 175 -19.00 1.46 -5.13
N TRP A 176 -18.12 1.48 -6.14
CA TRP A 176 -17.28 0.35 -6.55
C TRP A 176 -15.80 0.68 -6.37
N VAL A 177 -15.05 -0.14 -5.63
CA VAL A 177 -13.60 0.03 -5.46
C VAL A 177 -12.87 -0.99 -6.33
N GLY A 178 -11.92 -0.52 -7.13
CA GLY A 178 -10.98 -1.33 -7.89
C GLY A 178 -9.54 -1.01 -7.48
N TYR A 179 -8.57 -1.73 -8.06
CA TYR A 179 -7.16 -1.40 -7.86
C TYR A 179 -6.84 0.00 -8.42
N GLY A 180 -6.35 0.91 -7.56
CA GLY A 180 -5.98 2.27 -7.94
C GLY A 180 -7.14 3.18 -8.36
N LYS A 181 -8.41 2.78 -8.15
CA LYS A 181 -9.56 3.57 -8.60
C LYS A 181 -10.84 3.28 -7.81
N ILE A 182 -11.77 4.23 -7.86
CA ILE A 182 -13.10 4.13 -7.25
C ILE A 182 -14.15 4.71 -8.18
N GLN A 183 -15.32 4.07 -8.28
CA GLN A 183 -16.50 4.61 -8.94
C GLN A 183 -17.48 5.09 -7.87
N ILE A 184 -17.98 6.31 -7.99
CA ILE A 184 -18.99 6.90 -7.12
C ILE A 184 -20.12 7.43 -8.01
N ASP A 185 -21.33 6.89 -7.86
CA ASP A 185 -22.52 7.22 -8.66
C ASP A 185 -22.27 7.21 -10.17
N GLY A 186 -21.55 6.18 -10.64
CA GLY A 186 -21.23 5.99 -12.06
C GLY A 186 -19.97 6.70 -12.54
N LYS A 187 -19.44 7.68 -11.79
CA LYS A 187 -18.22 8.43 -12.16
C LYS A 187 -16.97 7.77 -11.61
N TRP A 188 -15.98 7.51 -12.47
CA TRP A 188 -14.69 6.94 -12.08
C TRP A 188 -13.71 8.02 -11.63
N TRP A 189 -12.98 7.69 -10.57
CA TRP A 189 -11.88 8.47 -10.02
C TRP A 189 -10.67 7.55 -9.85
N ARG A 190 -9.50 7.99 -10.28
CA ARG A 190 -8.23 7.26 -10.25
C ARG A 190 -7.31 7.86 -9.21
N TRP A 191 -6.60 7.00 -8.50
CA TRP A 191 -5.59 7.41 -7.55
C TRP A 191 -4.35 7.88 -8.30
N GLU A 192 -3.93 9.10 -8.01
CA GLU A 192 -2.68 9.69 -8.42
C GLU A 192 -1.67 9.45 -7.28
N GLU A 193 -0.55 8.80 -7.58
CA GLU A 193 0.40 8.30 -6.58
C GLU A 193 1.35 9.38 -6.05
N GLU A 194 1.58 10.46 -6.80
CA GLU A 194 2.50 11.54 -6.44
C GLU A 194 1.88 12.49 -5.41
N GLU A 195 0.64 12.93 -5.65
CA GLU A 195 -0.13 13.82 -4.79
C GLU A 195 -1.04 13.07 -3.82
N GLU A 196 -1.14 11.74 -3.92
CA GLU A 196 -2.01 10.87 -3.11
C GLU A 196 -3.48 11.31 -3.14
N ARG A 197 -3.98 11.64 -4.35
CA ARG A 197 -5.32 12.20 -4.57
C ARG A 197 -6.09 11.45 -5.63
N LEU A 198 -7.42 11.54 -5.57
CA LEU A 198 -8.30 11.03 -6.59
C LEU A 198 -8.55 12.08 -7.68
N ARG A 199 -8.38 11.70 -8.95
CA ARG A 199 -8.70 12.53 -10.12
C ARG A 199 -9.63 11.81 -11.08
N ASP A 200 -10.55 12.52 -11.71
CA ASP A 200 -11.31 11.97 -12.84
C ASP A 200 -10.54 12.15 -14.16
N ASP A 201 -11.12 11.64 -15.25
CA ASP A 201 -10.51 11.73 -16.59
C ASP A 201 -10.44 13.19 -17.13
N GLU A 202 -11.14 14.14 -16.50
CA GLU A 202 -11.08 15.59 -16.79
C GLU A 202 -10.05 16.32 -15.91
N GLY A 203 -9.33 15.60 -15.04
CA GLY A 203 -8.33 16.15 -14.13
C GLY A 203 -8.89 16.78 -12.86
N LYS A 204 -10.21 16.71 -12.63
CA LYS A 204 -10.85 17.25 -11.43
C LYS A 204 -10.44 16.43 -10.22
N ILE A 205 -10.01 17.12 -9.17
CA ILE A 205 -9.66 16.50 -7.89
C ILE A 205 -10.94 16.18 -7.12
N TRP A 206 -11.07 14.94 -6.66
CA TRP A 206 -12.13 14.54 -5.74
C TRP A 206 -11.94 15.25 -4.40
N ARG A 207 -13.03 15.79 -3.85
CA ARG A 207 -13.04 16.42 -2.53
C ARG A 207 -14.18 15.85 -1.71
N GLU A 208 -13.95 15.72 -0.42
CA GLU A 208 -15.01 15.36 0.51
C GLU A 208 -16.00 16.53 0.64
N GLN A 209 -17.31 16.25 0.63
CA GLN A 209 -18.31 17.30 0.88
C GLN A 209 -18.14 17.85 2.30
N GLY A 210 -17.63 19.09 2.42
CA GLY A 210 -17.27 19.75 3.67
C GLY A 210 -15.95 20.52 3.59
N GLU A 211 -15.06 20.16 2.66
CA GLU A 211 -13.87 20.96 2.35
C GLU A 211 -14.28 22.22 1.58
N LYS A 212 -14.36 23.36 2.28
CA LYS A 212 -14.61 24.67 1.66
C LYS A 212 -13.60 24.92 0.53
N ARG A 213 -14.04 25.57 -0.54
CA ARG A 213 -13.14 26.31 -1.44
C ARG A 213 -12.47 27.40 -0.60
N GLU A 214 -11.24 27.20 -0.12
CA GLU A 214 -10.39 28.36 0.13
C GLU A 214 -10.12 29.00 -1.24
N GLY A 215 -10.77 30.14 -1.51
CA GLY A 215 -10.47 30.94 -2.71
C GLY A 215 -11.64 31.46 -3.54
N GLU A 216 -12.91 31.38 -3.09
CA GLU A 216 -14.00 32.11 -3.78
C GLU A 216 -14.91 32.86 -2.78
N GLY A 217 -14.46 34.05 -2.40
CA GLY A 217 -15.15 35.09 -1.65
C GLY A 217 -14.08 36.12 -1.27
N ASN A 218 -13.96 37.28 -1.91
CA ASN A 218 -14.98 38.27 -2.20
C ASN A 218 -14.72 38.94 -3.55
N GLY A 219 -15.76 39.01 -4.36
CA GLY A 219 -15.77 39.82 -5.57
C GLY A 219 -17.21 40.11 -5.97
N LYS A 220 -17.98 40.76 -5.10
CA LYS A 220 -19.25 41.42 -5.44
C LYS A 220 -19.55 42.57 -4.49
N GLY A 221 -19.81 43.74 -5.08
CA GLY A 221 -20.66 44.80 -4.54
C GLY A 221 -19.89 45.94 -3.90
#